data_AF-A0A943GBY3-F1
#
_entry.id   AF-A0A943GBY3-F1
#
_cell.length_a   1.000
_cell.length_b   1.000
_cell.length_c   1.000
_cell.angle_alpha   90.00
_cell.angle_beta   90.00
_cell.angle_gamma   90.00
#
_symmetry.space_group_name_H-M   'P 1'
#
loop_
_entity.id
_entity.type
_entity.pdbx_description
1 polymer ?
#
loop_
_entity_poly.entity_id
_entity_poly.type
_entity_poly.pdbx_seq_one_letter_code
_entity_poly.pdbx_strand_id
1 'polypeptide(L)' 'MEDENINSPKHYRLPGLNIESIDIIRAILGKYFKWFCLGNIIKYILRAEKKNGLEDYKKARKYLDWLIKGEER' A
#
# COMPACT_ATOMS: atom_id res chain seq x y z
N MET A 1 16.55 5.12 6.09
CA MET A 1 15.51 5.74 6.95
C MET A 1 14.25 6.09 6.17
N GLU A 2 14.31 6.65 4.95
CA GLU A 2 13.10 6.94 4.15
C GLU A 2 12.29 5.69 3.75
N ASP A 3 12.96 4.58 3.43
CA ASP A 3 12.29 3.38 2.94
C ASP A 3 11.44 2.64 3.99
N GLU A 4 11.78 2.72 5.28
CA GLU A 4 11.04 2.00 6.32
C GLU A 4 9.63 2.58 6.52
N ASN A 5 9.49 3.91 6.43
CA ASN A 5 8.19 4.58 6.57
C ASN A 5 7.23 4.29 5.40
N ILE A 6 7.75 3.86 4.26
CA ILE A 6 6.96 3.54 3.06
C ILE A 6 6.66 2.03 3.02
N ASN A 7 7.65 1.23 3.38
CA ASN A 7 7.58 -0.21 3.21
C ASN A 7 6.97 -0.93 4.42
N SER A 8 7.27 -0.49 5.65
CA SER A 8 6.83 -1.15 6.89
C SER A 8 6.67 -0.15 8.05
N PRO A 9 5.61 0.69 8.08
CA PRO A 9 5.43 1.64 9.17
C PRO A 9 5.15 0.88 10.48
N LYS A 10 5.90 1.19 11.55
CA LYS A 10 5.91 0.44 12.82
C LYS A 10 4.52 0.21 13.46
N HIS A 11 3.53 1.06 13.17
CA HIS A 11 2.17 0.96 13.72
C HIS A 11 1.24 0.00 12.96
N TYR A 12 1.66 -0.56 11.82
CA TYR A 12 0.85 -1.54 11.07
C TYR A 12 1.15 -2.99 11.41
N ARG A 13 2.14 -3.25 12.28
CA ARG A 13 2.46 -4.61 12.76
C ARG A 13 1.59 -4.95 13.97
N LEU A 14 0.98 -6.13 13.94
CA LEU A 14 0.30 -6.65 15.13
C LEU A 14 1.33 -7.10 16.17
N PRO A 15 1.21 -6.69 17.45
CA PRO A 15 2.14 -7.13 18.49
C PRO A 15 2.17 -8.66 18.57
N GLY A 16 3.36 -9.26 18.46
CA GLY A 16 3.55 -10.72 18.55
C GLY A 16 3.33 -11.51 17.25
N LEU A 17 2.87 -10.87 16.17
CA LEU A 17 2.74 -11.48 14.85
C LEU A 17 3.53 -10.66 13.82
N ASN A 18 4.42 -11.29 13.06
CA ASN A 18 5.14 -10.65 11.95
C ASN A 18 4.23 -10.47 10.72
N ILE A 19 3.01 -9.97 10.95
CA ILE A 19 1.96 -9.75 9.96
C ILE A 19 1.68 -8.26 9.92
N GLU A 20 1.70 -7.68 8.71
CA GLU A 20 1.31 -6.30 8.51
C GLU A 20 -0.20 -6.22 8.26
N SER A 21 -0.81 -5.08 8.62
CA SER A 21 -2.25 -4.86 8.41
C SER A 21 -2.67 -5.05 6.94
N ILE A 22 -1.77 -4.80 5.99
CA ILE A 22 -2.02 -5.00 4.57
C ILE A 22 -2.19 -6.48 4.22
N ASP A 23 -1.53 -7.39 4.92
CA ASP A 23 -1.64 -8.83 4.66
C ASP A 23 -3.00 -9.36 5.11
N ILE A 24 -3.51 -8.85 6.23
CA ILE A 24 -4.86 -9.14 6.72
C ILE A 24 -5.91 -8.60 5.72
N ILE A 25 -5.76 -7.35 5.28
CA ILE A 25 -6.65 -6.74 4.28
C ILE A 25 -6.65 -7.57 2.99
N ARG A 26 -5.47 -8.00 2.53
CA ARG A 26 -5.32 -8.82 1.33
C ARG A 26 -6.02 -10.18 1.49
N ALA A 27 -5.87 -10.83 2.64
CA ALA A 27 -6.53 -12.11 2.93
C ALA A 27 -8.06 -11.98 2.98
N ILE A 28 -8.59 -10.92 3.60
CA ILE A 28 -10.03 -10.67 3.69
C ILE A 28 -10.63 -10.34 2.32
N LEU A 29 -10.00 -9.47 1.55
CA LEU A 29 -10.55 -8.98 0.28
C LEU A 29 -10.37 -9.97 -0.88
N GLY A 30 -9.36 -10.84 -0.84
CA GLY A 30 -9.08 -11.80 -1.91
C GLY A 30 -9.05 -11.14 -3.29
N LYS A 31 -9.91 -11.60 -4.22
CA LYS A 31 -10.03 -11.04 -5.59
C LYS A 31 -10.42 -9.56 -5.64
N TYR A 32 -11.02 -9.02 -4.57
CA TYR A 32 -11.42 -7.62 -4.48
C TYR A 32 -10.28 -6.69 -4.03
N PHE A 33 -9.12 -7.24 -3.65
CA PHE A 33 -7.96 -6.45 -3.21
C PHE A 33 -7.47 -5.44 -4.27
N LYS A 34 -7.70 -5.73 -5.56
CA LYS A 34 -7.38 -4.81 -6.66
C LYS A 34 -8.09 -3.45 -6.54
N TRP A 35 -9.33 -3.43 -6.05
CA TRP A 35 -10.09 -2.19 -5.86
C TRP A 35 -9.56 -1.37 -4.69
N PHE A 36 -9.08 -2.04 -3.63
CA PHE A 36 -8.36 -1.38 -2.55
C PHE A 36 -7.06 -0.73 -3.03
N CYS A 37 -6.31 -1.41 -3.90
CA CYS A 37 -5.11 -0.84 -4.51
C CYS A 37 -5.45 0.38 -5.37
N LEU A 38 -6.44 0.27 -6.27
CA LEU A 38 -6.86 1.37 -7.14
C LEU A 38 -7.25 2.63 -6.36
N GLY A 39 -8.06 2.48 -5.30
CA GLY A 39 -8.43 3.60 -4.44
C GLY A 39 -7.24 4.27 -3.77
N ASN A 40 -6.25 3.49 -3.31
CA ASN A 40 -5.04 4.03 -2.72
C ASN A 40 -4.16 4.75 -3.77
N ILE A 41 -4.02 4.21 -4.98
CA ILE A 41 -3.29 4.85 -6.08
C ILE A 41 -3.85 6.25 -6.32
N ILE A 42 -5.17 6.35 -6.54
CA ILE A 42 -5.85 7.63 -6.78
C ILE A 42 -5.65 8.59 -5.60
N LYS A 43 -5.86 8.11 -4.37
CA LYS A 43 -5.66 8.90 -3.15
C LYS A 43 -4.26 9.50 -3.08
N TYR A 44 -3.22 8.71 -3.31
CA TYR A 44 -1.83 9.16 -3.18
C TYR A 44 -1.42 10.09 -4.33
N ILE A 45 -1.88 9.84 -5.56
CA ILE A 45 -1.66 10.76 -6.69
C ILE A 45 -2.26 12.14 -6.38
N LEU A 46 -3.52 12.19 -5.91
CA LEU A 46 -4.20 13.45 -5.58
C LEU A 46 -3.58 14.19 -4.39
N ARG A 47 -2.91 13.46 -3.50
CA ARG A 47 -2.31 14.01 -2.27
C ARG A 47 -0.87 14.48 -2.46
N ALA A 48 -0.14 13.92 -3.44
CA ALA A 48 1.28 14.19 -3.65
C ALA A 48 1.57 15.70 -3.72
N GLU A 49 0.92 16.42 -4.64
CA GLU A 49 1.13 17.85 -4.83
C GLU A 49 0.59 18.73 -3.69
N LYS A 50 -0.16 18.16 -2.74
CA LYS A 50 -0.78 18.90 -1.63
C LYS A 50 -0.13 18.64 -0.27
N LYS A 51 0.66 17.57 -0.12
CA LYS A 51 1.13 17.13 1.20
C LYS A 51 2.56 16.59 1.22
N ASN A 52 2.81 15.46 0.57
CA ASN A 52 4.04 14.69 0.78
C ASN A 52 4.89 14.48 -0.49
N GLY A 53 4.49 15.05 -1.63
CA GLY A 53 5.21 15.00 -2.90
C GLY A 53 5.65 13.59 -3.30
N LEU A 54 6.96 13.44 -3.48
CA LEU A 54 7.63 12.20 -3.90
C LEU A 54 7.27 10.97 -3.04
N GLU A 55 7.06 11.13 -1.74
CA GLU A 55 6.72 10.01 -0.86
C GLU A 55 5.36 9.40 -1.22
N ASP A 56 4.38 10.24 -1.58
CA ASP A 56 3.07 9.78 -2.00
C ASP A 56 3.12 9.13 -3.39
N TYR A 57 3.95 9.64 -4.31
CA TYR A 57 4.20 8.95 -5.59
C TYR A 57 4.83 7.57 -5.38
N LYS A 58 5.79 7.43 -4.46
CA LYS A 58 6.36 6.13 -4.07
C LYS A 58 5.28 5.20 -3.52
N LYS A 59 4.37 5.70 -2.66
CA LYS A 59 3.24 4.92 -2.15
C LYS A 59 2.28 4.49 -3.26
N ALA A 60 1.91 5.38 -4.17
CA ALA A 60 1.05 5.06 -5.32
C ALA A 60 1.66 3.94 -6.17
N ARG A 61 2.96 4.03 -6.50
CA ARG A 61 3.69 2.98 -7.21
C ARG A 61 3.65 1.64 -6.48
N LYS A 62 3.87 1.60 -5.17
CA LYS A 62 3.80 0.35 -4.39
C LYS A 62 2.44 -0.36 -4.54
N TYR A 63 1.34 0.39 -4.54
CA TYR A 63 0.01 -0.18 -4.78
C TYR A 63 -0.21 -0.61 -6.23
N LEU A 64 0.37 0.11 -7.21
CA LEU A 64 0.36 -0.28 -8.61
C LEU A 64 1.11 -1.60 -8.82
N ASP A 65 2.30 -1.75 -8.24
CA ASP A 65 3.11 -2.96 -8.31
C ASP A 65 2.36 -4.17 -7.74
N TRP A 66 1.65 -3.99 -6.61
CA TRP A 66 0.79 -5.04 -6.05
C TRP A 66 -0.39 -5.41 -6.94
N LEU A 67 -0.97 -4.43 -7.64
CA LEU A 67 -2.07 -4.68 -8.58
C LEU A 67 -1.56 -5.48 -9.79
N ILE A 68 -0.45 -5.05 -10.41
CA ILE A 68 0.17 -5.74 -11.55
C ILE A 68 0.48 -7.20 -11.19
N LYS A 69 1.16 -7.42 -10.05
CA LYS A 69 1.47 -8.78 -9.55
C LYS A 69 0.22 -9.65 -9.33
N GLY A 70 -0.93 -9.03 -9.06
CA GLY A 70 -2.20 -9.73 -8.91
C GLY A 70 -2.82 -10.18 -10.24
N GLU A 71 -2.58 -9.45 -11.33
CA GLU A 71 -3.13 -9.74 -12.67
C GLU A 71 -2.21 -10.68 -13.48
N GLU A 72 -0.91 -10.77 -13.16
CA GLU A 72 0.04 -11.71 -13.77
C GLU A 72 -0.09 -13.18 -13.27
N ARG A 73 -1.09 -13.47 -12.43
CA ARG A 73 -1.34 -14.79 -11.84
C ARG A 73 -2.47 -15.52 -12.54
#